data_AF-A0A3M2BXF5-F1
#
_entry.id   AF-A0A3M2BXF5-F1
#
_cell.length_a   1.000
_cell.length_b   1.000
_cell.length_c   1.000
_cell.angle_alpha   90.00
_cell.angle_beta   90.00
_cell.angle_gamma   90.00
#
_symmetry.space_group_name_H-M   'P 1'
#
loop_
_entity.id
_entity.type
_entity.pdbx_description
1 polymer ?
#
loop_
_entity_poly.entity_id
_entity_poly.type
_entity_poly.pdbx_seq_one_letter_code
_entity_poly.pdbx_strand_id
1 'polypeptide(L)'
;MKTLHNARLLAVSSALALAVVAAPAFGANIIINNVDPPGIGFNDPTPVAPIDGNPGTTLGEQRRIVFEFAADLWGAVLDSPVDIVVQATFSPLACTPTSGTLGAAGTIQVFAFGAAPPGALAFTWYPVALANKLAGVDLAPGPPDPGLLVPPFADDIVAFFNGAIGVDPNCLTGLSWYHGLTNNAPPGTIDLLNVVMHEFGHGLGFANFINETTGQLFGSGFGLPLPDIYSVFTFDNTLGLTWAQMTDAQRVFSAVNTGNVVWNGANVTAQAPAHLSLQPVLNVKKPKSIAGNFIAQPAAFGPAFPGGDSDSDDSDSDSDSDVVVGVGLKGKIALADDGVGAGGDGCQAIVSDVDGKIALIDRGGCAFTVKVANAQAAGAEGAIVANNVPGGGPAPMGGSDPSIVIPSIGISLEDGDAIKAELAAGEKVKVAFGFDPLLLAGADASGQVKLYAPNPVQPGSSISHWDVSATPNLLMEPFNTPTIRASENLDLTPALFLDEGWMLVNPLPAPPPPGGGGGDSDSDSDSD
;
A
#
# COMPACT_ATOMS: atom_id res chain seq x y z
N MET A 1 69.41 -31.01 -11.67
CA MET A 1 67.95 -30.95 -11.97
C MET A 1 67.44 -29.58 -11.55
N LYS A 2 66.72 -28.89 -12.44
CA LYS A 2 66.53 -27.43 -12.48
C LYS A 2 65.77 -26.88 -11.26
N THR A 3 66.32 -25.86 -10.60
CA THR A 3 65.62 -24.96 -9.67
C THR A 3 65.65 -23.54 -10.24
N LEU A 4 64.51 -23.04 -10.69
CA LEU A 4 64.26 -21.64 -11.01
C LEU A 4 63.58 -20.99 -9.81
N HIS A 5 64.23 -19.99 -9.21
CA HIS A 5 63.66 -19.11 -8.19
C HIS A 5 62.93 -17.96 -8.89
N ASN A 6 61.60 -17.87 -8.69
CA ASN A 6 60.81 -16.70 -9.09
C ASN A 6 60.73 -15.72 -7.92
N ALA A 7 61.19 -14.50 -8.17
CA ALA A 7 61.05 -13.35 -7.27
C ALA A 7 59.57 -12.96 -7.12
N ARG A 8 59.11 -12.81 -5.87
CA ARG A 8 57.83 -12.17 -5.55
C ARG A 8 58.08 -10.70 -5.23
N LEU A 9 57.51 -9.80 -6.02
CA LEU A 9 57.37 -8.38 -5.69
C LEU A 9 56.51 -8.25 -4.42
N LEU A 10 56.99 -7.50 -3.43
CA LEU A 10 56.14 -6.92 -2.39
C LEU A 10 55.40 -5.71 -2.99
N ALA A 11 54.08 -5.78 -3.05
CA ALA A 11 53.22 -4.60 -3.16
C ALA A 11 52.74 -4.24 -1.75
N VAL A 12 53.12 -3.04 -1.28
CA VAL A 12 52.61 -2.45 -0.04
C VAL A 12 51.30 -1.77 -0.38
N SER A 13 50.18 -2.35 0.05
CA SER A 13 48.86 -1.72 -0.03
C SER A 13 48.64 -0.86 1.21
N SER A 14 48.78 0.45 1.07
CA SER A 14 48.36 1.42 2.08
C SER A 14 46.83 1.53 2.05
N ALA A 15 46.15 0.99 3.07
CA ALA A 15 44.73 1.23 3.29
C ALA A 15 44.56 2.66 3.84
N LEU A 16 44.11 3.58 2.97
CA LEU A 16 43.65 4.90 3.39
C LEU A 16 42.22 4.74 3.91
N ALA A 17 42.06 4.62 5.23
CA ALA A 17 40.76 4.69 5.87
C ALA A 17 40.23 6.12 5.71
N LEU A 18 39.31 6.31 4.76
CA LEU A 18 38.54 7.54 4.63
C LEU A 18 37.58 7.58 5.83
N ALA A 19 37.93 8.35 6.85
CA ALA A 19 37.01 8.65 7.94
C ALA A 19 35.88 9.52 7.36
N VAL A 20 34.74 8.90 7.03
CA VAL A 20 33.51 9.62 6.75
C VAL A 20 33.08 10.28 8.06
N VAL A 21 33.29 11.59 8.17
CA VAL A 21 32.68 12.37 9.24
C VAL A 21 31.20 12.44 8.91
N ALA A 22 30.40 11.57 9.52
CA ALA A 22 28.96 11.68 9.47
C ALA A 22 28.56 13.02 10.12
N ALA A 23 27.92 13.89 9.34
CA ALA A 23 27.28 15.06 9.91
C ALA A 23 26.21 14.59 10.93
N PRO A 24 25.97 15.33 12.02
CA PRO A 24 24.84 15.03 12.89
C PRO A 24 23.56 15.10 12.07
N ALA A 25 22.80 14.00 12.01
CA ALA A 25 21.46 14.00 11.43
C ALA A 25 20.54 14.78 12.38
N PHE A 26 19.81 15.75 11.83
CA PHE A 26 18.80 16.51 12.57
C PHE A 26 17.45 16.18 11.96
N GLY A 27 16.47 15.82 12.80
CA GLY A 27 15.10 15.67 12.34
C GLY A 27 14.63 16.92 11.61
N ALA A 28 13.92 16.73 10.50
CA ALA A 28 13.34 17.81 9.74
C ALA A 28 12.35 18.58 10.61
N ASN A 29 12.36 19.90 10.51
CA ASN A 29 11.39 20.74 11.18
C ASN A 29 10.23 21.03 10.23
N ILE A 30 9.05 20.50 10.53
CA ILE A 30 7.84 20.69 9.71
C ILE A 30 6.93 21.69 10.41
N ILE A 31 6.62 22.79 9.73
CA ILE A 31 5.87 23.93 10.26
C ILE A 31 4.49 23.95 9.62
N ILE A 32 3.44 23.96 10.45
CA ILE A 32 2.06 24.07 9.97
C ILE A 32 1.68 25.54 9.79
N ASN A 33 1.42 25.94 8.55
CA ASN A 33 0.81 27.23 8.21
C ASN A 33 -0.72 27.10 8.13
N ASN A 34 -1.40 27.64 9.15
CA ASN A 34 -2.86 27.67 9.20
C ASN A 34 -3.43 28.75 8.27
N VAL A 35 -4.12 28.34 7.21
CA VAL A 35 -4.74 29.26 6.25
C VAL A 35 -6.28 29.25 6.31
N ASP A 36 -6.86 28.66 7.36
CA ASP A 36 -8.31 28.62 7.54
C ASP A 36 -8.90 30.00 7.94
N PRO A 37 -10.11 30.35 7.47
CA PRO A 37 -10.84 31.51 7.99
C PRO A 37 -11.26 31.33 9.46
N PRO A 38 -11.63 32.43 10.17
CA PRO A 38 -12.20 32.33 11.52
C PRO A 38 -13.43 31.41 11.59
N GLY A 39 -13.49 30.53 12.59
CA GLY A 39 -14.61 29.61 12.80
C GLY A 39 -14.56 28.33 11.97
N ILE A 40 -13.54 28.15 11.12
CA ILE A 40 -13.38 26.99 10.25
C ILE A 40 -12.09 26.25 10.61
N GLY A 41 -12.08 24.92 10.45
CA GLY A 41 -10.88 24.10 10.54
C GLY A 41 -10.14 24.29 11.85
N PHE A 42 -8.88 24.75 11.78
CA PHE A 42 -8.06 25.05 12.97
C PHE A 42 -8.56 26.22 13.81
N ASN A 43 -9.35 27.11 13.22
CA ASN A 43 -9.91 28.29 13.88
C ASN A 43 -11.34 28.07 14.40
N ASP A 44 -11.81 26.82 14.46
CA ASP A 44 -13.11 26.45 15.00
C ASP A 44 -13.12 26.51 16.55
N PRO A 45 -13.89 27.43 17.16
CA PRO A 45 -13.90 27.63 18.61
C PRO A 45 -14.82 26.67 19.36
N THR A 46 -15.47 25.72 18.68
CA THR A 46 -16.45 24.81 19.29
C THR A 46 -15.81 24.04 20.45
N PRO A 47 -16.32 24.18 21.69
CA PRO A 47 -15.75 23.49 22.85
C PRO A 47 -15.91 21.98 22.74
N VAL A 48 -14.83 21.26 23.02
CA VAL A 48 -14.79 19.79 23.07
C VAL A 48 -13.93 19.34 24.26
N ALA A 49 -14.17 18.13 24.76
CA ALA A 49 -13.31 17.54 25.78
C ALA A 49 -12.04 16.96 25.13
N PRO A 50 -10.88 16.98 25.82
CA PRO A 50 -9.70 16.22 25.41
C PRO A 50 -10.02 14.76 25.11
N ILE A 51 -9.31 14.17 24.14
CA ILE A 51 -9.57 12.80 23.67
C ILE A 51 -8.26 12.10 23.29
N ASP A 52 -8.06 10.88 23.80
CA ASP A 52 -7.02 9.93 23.36
C ASP A 52 -5.65 10.55 23.03
N GLY A 53 -5.07 11.22 24.04
CA GLY A 53 -3.75 11.87 23.95
C GLY A 53 -3.78 13.30 23.41
N ASN A 54 -4.89 13.76 22.82
CA ASN A 54 -5.07 15.12 22.35
C ASN A 54 -5.64 16.03 23.47
N PRO A 55 -4.85 16.97 24.02
CA PRO A 55 -5.28 17.85 25.11
C PRO A 55 -6.17 19.01 24.67
N GLY A 56 -6.45 19.16 23.37
CA GLY A 56 -7.21 20.29 22.83
C GLY A 56 -8.61 20.41 23.43
N THR A 57 -9.02 21.65 23.68
CA THR A 57 -10.29 22.03 24.32
C THR A 57 -11.29 22.67 23.36
N THR A 58 -10.87 22.96 22.14
CA THR A 58 -11.75 23.30 21.02
C THR A 58 -11.51 22.36 19.84
N LEU A 59 -12.50 22.25 18.95
CA LEU A 59 -12.38 21.41 17.75
C LEU A 59 -11.21 21.85 16.86
N GLY A 60 -11.01 23.16 16.69
CA GLY A 60 -9.88 23.70 15.95
C GLY A 60 -8.53 23.44 16.63
N GLU A 61 -8.49 23.52 17.96
CA GLU A 61 -7.28 23.18 18.72
C GLU A 61 -6.92 21.69 18.57
N GLN A 62 -7.90 20.79 18.66
CA GLN A 62 -7.66 19.36 18.48
C GLN A 62 -7.17 19.05 17.06
N ARG A 63 -7.76 19.64 16.01
CA ARG A 63 -7.27 19.50 14.63
C ARG A 63 -5.83 19.98 14.48
N ARG A 64 -5.50 21.16 14.98
CA ARG A 64 -4.13 21.70 14.92
C ARG A 64 -3.13 20.76 15.60
N ILE A 65 -3.48 20.23 16.78
CA ILE A 65 -2.62 19.29 17.51
C ILE A 65 -2.36 18.00 16.73
N VAL A 66 -3.36 17.47 16.00
CA VAL A 66 -3.15 16.29 15.13
C VAL A 66 -2.09 16.59 14.07
N PHE A 67 -2.11 17.78 13.47
CA PHE A 67 -1.16 18.17 12.43
C PHE A 67 0.24 18.42 12.98
N GLU A 68 0.35 19.05 14.15
CA GLU A 68 1.62 19.23 14.83
C GLU A 68 2.22 17.88 15.24
N PHE A 69 1.39 16.96 15.72
CA PHE A 69 1.84 15.60 16.01
C PHE A 69 2.31 14.86 14.76
N ALA A 70 1.57 14.98 13.64
CA ALA A 70 1.97 14.41 12.35
C ALA A 70 3.29 15.01 11.82
N ALA A 71 3.45 16.33 11.97
CA ALA A 71 4.68 17.05 11.65
C ALA A 71 5.87 16.53 12.47
N ASP A 72 5.69 16.33 13.78
CA ASP A 72 6.71 15.76 14.64
C ASP A 72 7.07 14.31 14.26
N LEU A 73 6.09 13.49 13.89
CA LEU A 73 6.33 12.10 13.46
C LEU A 73 7.15 12.04 12.17
N TRP A 74 6.78 12.81 11.15
CA TRP A 74 7.55 12.89 9.90
C TRP A 74 8.93 13.54 10.13
N GLY A 75 8.99 14.59 10.94
CA GLY A 75 10.22 15.27 11.31
C GLY A 75 11.21 14.39 12.06
N ALA A 76 10.72 13.43 12.85
CA ALA A 76 11.57 12.44 13.52
C ALA A 76 12.17 11.39 12.57
N VAL A 77 11.60 11.24 11.36
CA VAL A 77 12.00 10.23 10.38
C VAL A 77 12.91 10.83 9.32
N LEU A 78 12.55 11.98 8.77
CA LEU A 78 13.29 12.63 7.70
C LEU A 78 14.38 13.54 8.25
N ASP A 79 15.57 13.47 7.68
CA ASP A 79 16.65 14.42 7.97
C ASP A 79 16.53 15.61 7.01
N SER A 80 16.47 16.84 7.53
CA SER A 80 16.51 18.06 6.70
C SER A 80 17.14 19.26 7.39
N PRO A 81 18.08 19.97 6.73
CA PRO A 81 18.62 21.23 7.25
C PRO A 81 17.75 22.44 6.89
N VAL A 82 16.67 22.26 6.12
CA VAL A 82 15.74 23.31 5.70
C VAL A 82 14.37 22.99 6.29
N ASP A 83 13.72 24.00 6.86
CA ASP A 83 12.34 23.90 7.34
C ASP A 83 11.41 23.49 6.19
N ILE A 84 10.39 22.69 6.49
CA ILE A 84 9.33 22.34 5.55
C ILE A 84 8.06 23.02 6.02
N VAL A 85 7.45 23.88 5.21
CA VAL A 85 6.22 24.60 5.57
C VAL A 85 5.02 24.01 4.86
N VAL A 86 4.00 23.63 5.63
CA VAL A 86 2.76 23.00 5.15
C VAL A 86 1.59 23.94 5.32
N GLN A 87 1.05 24.47 4.23
CA GLN A 87 -0.26 25.14 4.22
C GLN A 87 -1.36 24.11 4.43
N ALA A 88 -2.17 24.28 5.47
CA ALA A 88 -3.25 23.36 5.76
C ALA A 88 -4.59 24.09 5.92
N THR A 89 -5.64 23.51 5.34
CA THR A 89 -7.01 24.01 5.40
C THR A 89 -8.05 22.90 5.48
N PHE A 90 -9.14 23.17 6.21
CA PHE A 90 -10.37 22.37 6.19
C PHE A 90 -11.40 22.88 5.16
N SER A 91 -10.95 23.38 4.02
CA SER A 91 -11.83 23.72 2.91
C SER A 91 -12.62 22.47 2.46
N PRO A 92 -13.95 22.53 2.29
CA PRO A 92 -14.74 21.37 1.89
C PRO A 92 -14.24 20.72 0.59
N LEU A 93 -14.17 19.40 0.58
CA LEU A 93 -13.83 18.60 -0.60
C LEU A 93 -15.04 17.84 -1.12
N ALA A 94 -14.94 17.33 -2.35
CA ALA A 94 -16.04 16.62 -2.99
C ALA A 94 -16.46 15.39 -2.19
N CYS A 95 -17.76 15.27 -1.93
CA CYS A 95 -18.33 14.11 -1.25
C CYS A 95 -19.81 13.94 -1.60
N THR A 96 -20.29 12.74 -1.30
CA THR A 96 -21.65 12.22 -1.41
C THR A 96 -21.98 11.48 -0.12
N PRO A 97 -23.22 11.01 0.09
CA PRO A 97 -23.57 10.28 1.31
C PRO A 97 -22.72 9.03 1.56
N THR A 98 -22.14 8.42 0.52
CA THR A 98 -21.46 7.12 0.61
C THR A 98 -20.01 7.13 0.12
N SER A 99 -19.50 8.24 -0.38
CA SER A 99 -18.13 8.36 -0.90
C SER A 99 -17.69 9.82 -0.87
N GLY A 100 -16.40 10.07 -0.64
CA GLY A 100 -15.84 11.42 -0.67
C GLY A 100 -14.33 11.43 -0.49
N THR A 101 -13.72 12.51 -0.94
CA THR A 101 -12.30 12.78 -0.72
C THR A 101 -12.09 13.18 0.75
N LEU A 102 -11.15 12.51 1.42
CA LEU A 102 -10.82 12.75 2.83
C LEU A 102 -9.81 13.90 2.98
N GLY A 103 -8.75 13.84 2.20
CA GLY A 103 -7.75 14.87 2.05
C GLY A 103 -7.23 14.93 0.61
N ALA A 104 -6.43 15.95 0.34
CA ALA A 104 -5.63 16.06 -0.87
C ALA A 104 -4.45 16.98 -0.58
N ALA A 105 -3.24 16.52 -0.86
CA ALA A 105 -2.05 17.33 -0.70
C ALA A 105 -1.05 17.12 -1.83
N GLY A 106 -0.14 18.08 -1.94
CA GLY A 106 0.92 18.04 -2.92
C GLY A 106 1.92 19.16 -2.72
N THR A 107 3.03 19.03 -3.43
CA THR A 107 4.07 20.06 -3.49
C THR A 107 3.54 21.31 -4.21
N ILE A 108 3.79 22.51 -3.66
CA ILE A 108 3.36 23.77 -4.27
C ILE A 108 4.25 24.13 -5.47
N GLN A 109 5.54 23.77 -5.39
CA GLN A 109 6.53 24.00 -6.43
C GLN A 109 7.34 22.74 -6.71
N VAL A 110 7.99 22.72 -7.87
CA VAL A 110 8.94 21.67 -8.23
C VAL A 110 10.21 22.29 -8.77
N PHE A 111 11.35 21.67 -8.46
CA PHE A 111 12.66 22.15 -8.88
C PHE A 111 13.45 21.04 -9.56
N ALA A 112 14.27 21.42 -10.54
CA ALA A 112 15.19 20.52 -11.22
C ALA A 112 16.57 21.14 -11.26
N PHE A 113 17.58 20.28 -11.25
CA PHE A 113 18.98 20.69 -11.21
C PHE A 113 19.66 20.42 -12.56
N GLY A 114 20.27 21.44 -13.17
CA GLY A 114 21.12 21.24 -14.34
C GLY A 114 22.45 20.58 -13.97
N ALA A 115 23.03 21.01 -12.84
CA ALA A 115 24.12 20.33 -12.16
C ALA A 115 23.60 19.83 -10.81
N ALA A 116 23.45 18.51 -10.68
CA ALA A 116 22.81 17.91 -9.52
C ALA A 116 23.70 17.96 -8.27
N PRO A 117 23.15 18.35 -7.09
CA PRO A 117 23.83 18.14 -5.82
C PRO A 117 23.95 16.64 -5.50
N PRO A 118 24.77 16.24 -4.51
CA PRO A 118 24.85 14.85 -4.06
C PRO A 118 23.48 14.29 -3.69
N GLY A 119 23.17 13.07 -4.15
CA GLY A 119 21.88 12.41 -3.92
C GLY A 119 20.80 12.77 -4.95
N ALA A 120 20.98 13.83 -5.74
CA ALA A 120 20.04 14.21 -6.80
C ALA A 120 20.49 13.72 -8.18
N LEU A 121 19.52 13.60 -9.08
CA LEU A 121 19.69 13.37 -10.50
C LEU A 121 19.61 14.69 -11.25
N ALA A 122 20.45 14.86 -12.27
CA ALA A 122 20.39 16.04 -13.12
C ALA A 122 19.21 15.92 -14.09
N PHE A 123 18.58 17.05 -14.41
CA PHE A 123 17.45 17.11 -15.34
C PHE A 123 16.24 16.25 -14.89
N THR A 124 15.96 16.23 -13.59
CA THR A 124 14.84 15.52 -12.96
C THR A 124 14.09 16.48 -12.04
N TRP A 125 12.75 16.44 -12.06
CA TRP A 125 11.91 17.22 -11.16
C TRP A 125 11.82 16.58 -9.77
N TYR A 126 11.89 17.42 -8.75
CA TYR A 126 11.73 17.09 -7.34
C TYR A 126 10.64 17.97 -6.72
N PRO A 127 9.83 17.44 -5.78
CA PRO A 127 8.98 18.28 -4.93
C PRO A 127 9.86 19.23 -4.11
N VAL A 128 9.37 20.44 -3.82
CA VAL A 128 10.19 21.52 -3.28
C VAL A 128 10.81 21.17 -1.92
N ALA A 129 10.09 20.47 -1.04
CA ALA A 129 10.65 20.00 0.23
C ALA A 129 11.90 19.12 0.05
N LEU A 130 11.84 18.15 -0.86
CA LEU A 130 12.99 17.29 -1.19
C LEU A 130 14.08 18.06 -1.94
N ALA A 131 13.70 18.97 -2.84
CA ALA A 131 14.67 19.80 -3.56
C ALA A 131 15.45 20.73 -2.61
N ASN A 132 14.77 21.34 -1.64
CA ASN A 132 15.34 22.16 -0.58
C ASN A 132 16.34 21.35 0.25
N LYS A 133 15.95 20.12 0.64
CA LYS A 133 16.83 19.16 1.31
C LYS A 133 18.10 18.89 0.50
N LEU A 134 17.95 18.50 -0.76
CA LEU A 134 19.06 18.12 -1.64
C LEU A 134 20.00 19.30 -1.93
N ALA A 135 19.45 20.51 -2.04
CA ALA A 135 20.24 21.74 -2.22
C ALA A 135 20.89 22.22 -0.92
N GLY A 136 20.36 21.82 0.25
CA GLY A 136 20.78 22.29 1.57
C GLY A 136 20.40 23.75 1.84
N VAL A 137 19.47 24.31 1.06
CA VAL A 137 18.98 25.69 1.17
C VAL A 137 17.54 25.75 0.65
N ASP A 138 16.77 26.68 1.19
CA ASP A 138 15.45 27.02 0.68
C ASP A 138 15.54 27.65 -0.72
N LEU A 139 14.98 26.96 -1.71
CA LEU A 139 14.94 27.35 -3.12
C LEU A 139 13.76 28.31 -3.44
N ALA A 140 12.83 28.47 -2.50
CA ALA A 140 11.65 29.33 -2.60
C ALA A 140 11.51 30.26 -1.37
N PRO A 141 12.55 31.06 -1.03
CA PRO A 141 12.60 31.74 0.24
C PRO A 141 11.53 32.82 0.40
N GLY A 142 10.87 32.81 1.55
CA GLY A 142 9.92 33.84 1.95
C GLY A 142 9.31 33.56 3.33
N PRO A 143 8.55 34.52 3.91
CA PRO A 143 7.70 34.20 5.04
C PRO A 143 6.56 33.28 4.59
N PRO A 144 5.97 32.47 5.50
CA PRO A 144 4.82 31.65 5.14
C PRO A 144 3.70 32.45 4.47
N ASP A 145 3.03 31.83 3.50
CA ASP A 145 2.04 32.54 2.70
C ASP A 145 0.90 33.07 3.60
N PRO A 146 0.42 34.31 3.40
CA PRO A 146 -0.61 34.91 4.25
C PRO A 146 -2.02 34.34 4.02
N GLY A 147 -2.15 33.32 3.18
CA GLY A 147 -3.39 32.67 2.80
C GLY A 147 -3.13 31.56 1.79
N LEU A 148 -4.18 30.82 1.45
CA LEU A 148 -4.09 29.64 0.59
C LEU A 148 -3.57 30.00 -0.81
N LEU A 149 -2.42 29.43 -1.18
CA LEU A 149 -1.80 29.54 -2.50
C LEU A 149 -1.70 31.01 -2.97
N VAL A 150 -1.05 31.86 -2.18
CA VAL A 150 -0.83 33.28 -2.50
C VAL A 150 0.61 33.50 -2.97
N PRO A 151 0.86 33.94 -4.22
CA PRO A 151 2.21 34.23 -4.71
C PRO A 151 2.98 35.21 -3.80
N PRO A 152 4.29 35.02 -3.57
CA PRO A 152 5.21 34.26 -4.42
C PRO A 152 5.33 32.76 -4.15
N PHE A 153 4.50 32.17 -3.27
CA PHE A 153 4.54 30.77 -2.86
C PHE A 153 5.84 30.41 -2.15
N ALA A 154 5.89 30.74 -0.86
CA ALA A 154 7.05 30.45 -0.01
C ALA A 154 6.90 29.15 0.81
N ASP A 155 5.69 28.57 0.84
CA ASP A 155 5.46 27.30 1.52
C ASP A 155 5.72 26.11 0.58
N ASP A 156 6.04 24.96 1.16
CA ASP A 156 6.46 23.79 0.41
C ASP A 156 5.28 22.92 -0.04
N ILE A 157 4.33 22.70 0.87
CA ILE A 157 3.23 21.75 0.70
C ILE A 157 1.90 22.49 0.89
N VAL A 158 0.93 22.18 0.05
CA VAL A 158 -0.48 22.54 0.28
C VAL A 158 -1.26 21.27 0.60
N ALA A 159 -2.08 21.32 1.64
CA ALA A 159 -2.88 20.20 2.10
C ALA A 159 -4.31 20.63 2.45
N PHE A 160 -5.26 19.96 1.82
CA PHE A 160 -6.70 20.14 2.00
C PHE A 160 -7.25 18.95 2.77
N PHE A 161 -8.15 19.21 3.72
CA PHE A 161 -8.85 18.19 4.49
C PHE A 161 -10.33 18.48 4.45
N ASN A 162 -11.15 17.44 4.29
CA ASN A 162 -12.57 17.67 4.03
C ASN A 162 -13.32 18.18 5.28
N GLY A 163 -13.50 19.50 5.36
CA GLY A 163 -14.22 20.16 6.44
C GLY A 163 -15.73 19.90 6.45
N ALA A 164 -16.30 19.25 5.42
CA ALA A 164 -17.71 18.90 5.37
C ALA A 164 -18.02 17.60 6.15
N ILE A 165 -17.03 16.76 6.43
CA ILE A 165 -17.23 15.49 7.17
C ILE A 165 -17.64 15.78 8.62
N GLY A 166 -18.75 15.18 9.04
CA GLY A 166 -19.37 15.43 10.34
C GLY A 166 -20.11 16.78 10.46
N VAL A 167 -20.17 17.56 9.37
CA VAL A 167 -20.84 18.87 9.32
C VAL A 167 -21.98 18.88 8.30
N ASP A 168 -21.71 18.50 7.05
CA ASP A 168 -22.73 18.35 6.01
C ASP A 168 -23.36 16.95 6.10
N PRO A 169 -24.68 16.82 6.34
CA PRO A 169 -25.35 15.52 6.43
C PRO A 169 -25.29 14.70 5.14
N ASN A 170 -24.98 15.32 3.98
CA ASN A 170 -24.84 14.65 2.69
C ASN A 170 -23.38 14.29 2.36
N CYS A 171 -22.44 14.57 3.25
CA CYS A 171 -21.03 14.25 3.08
C CYS A 171 -20.66 13.08 3.98
N LEU A 172 -20.48 11.88 3.41
CA LEU A 172 -20.14 10.67 4.16
C LEU A 172 -21.07 10.47 5.36
N THR A 173 -22.37 10.32 5.08
CA THR A 173 -23.44 10.37 6.07
C THR A 173 -23.20 9.42 7.24
N GLY A 174 -23.22 9.97 8.46
CA GLY A 174 -23.01 9.20 9.68
C GLY A 174 -21.55 9.02 10.08
N LEU A 175 -20.60 9.53 9.29
CA LEU A 175 -19.18 9.57 9.64
C LEU A 175 -18.77 10.95 10.17
N SER A 176 -17.75 10.95 11.02
CA SER A 176 -17.12 12.15 11.57
C SER A 176 -15.62 11.95 11.72
N TRP A 177 -14.86 13.03 11.89
CA TRP A 177 -13.43 12.94 12.17
C TRP A 177 -13.16 12.51 13.62
N TYR A 178 -12.26 11.55 13.78
CA TYR A 178 -11.63 11.21 15.05
C TYR A 178 -10.31 11.99 15.18
N HIS A 179 -10.15 12.70 16.31
CA HIS A 179 -9.04 13.64 16.54
C HIS A 179 -8.05 13.15 17.61
N GLY A 180 -8.14 11.89 18.04
CA GLY A 180 -7.17 11.29 18.96
C GLY A 180 -5.84 10.97 18.28
N LEU A 181 -4.78 10.75 19.07
CA LEU A 181 -3.40 10.60 18.57
C LEU A 181 -2.88 9.16 18.54
N THR A 182 -3.69 8.18 18.96
CA THR A 182 -3.24 6.78 19.18
C THR A 182 -3.72 5.79 18.11
N ASN A 183 -4.28 6.29 17.01
CA ASN A 183 -4.95 5.49 15.98
C ASN A 183 -6.00 4.47 16.46
N ASN A 184 -6.84 4.87 17.41
CA ASN A 184 -7.92 4.05 17.96
C ASN A 184 -9.31 4.60 17.58
N ALA A 185 -9.48 4.99 16.32
CA ALA A 185 -10.72 5.56 15.82
C ALA A 185 -11.90 4.58 16.03
N PRO A 186 -12.95 4.95 16.80
CA PRO A 186 -14.10 4.08 17.02
C PRO A 186 -14.96 3.94 15.75
N PRO A 187 -15.82 2.90 15.65
CA PRO A 187 -16.76 2.76 14.55
C PRO A 187 -17.61 4.02 14.33
N GLY A 188 -17.80 4.40 13.07
CA GLY A 188 -18.50 5.65 12.72
C GLY A 188 -17.60 6.89 12.70
N THR A 189 -16.28 6.72 12.86
CA THR A 189 -15.31 7.81 12.73
C THR A 189 -14.21 7.47 11.73
N ILE A 190 -13.56 8.51 11.21
CA ILE A 190 -12.42 8.44 10.31
C ILE A 190 -11.22 9.03 11.06
N ASP A 191 -10.13 8.28 11.12
CA ASP A 191 -8.91 8.71 11.80
C ASP A 191 -8.24 9.87 11.06
N LEU A 192 -8.29 11.07 11.63
CA LEU A 192 -7.68 12.25 11.02
C LEU A 192 -6.15 12.13 10.96
N LEU A 193 -5.51 11.53 11.97
CA LEU A 193 -4.05 11.41 11.99
C LEU A 193 -3.55 10.54 10.83
N ASN A 194 -4.22 9.42 10.54
CA ASN A 194 -3.89 8.60 9.38
C ASN A 194 -3.96 9.41 8.08
N VAL A 195 -5.03 10.19 7.89
CA VAL A 195 -5.19 11.01 6.68
C VAL A 195 -4.13 12.11 6.62
N VAL A 196 -3.81 12.80 7.72
CA VAL A 196 -2.76 13.83 7.72
C VAL A 196 -1.38 13.23 7.40
N MET A 197 -1.04 12.08 7.99
CA MET A 197 0.23 11.40 7.71
C MET A 197 0.35 11.00 6.24
N HIS A 198 -0.75 10.50 5.66
CA HIS A 198 -0.86 10.16 4.25
C HIS A 198 -0.69 11.39 3.33
N GLU A 199 -1.45 12.45 3.58
CA GLU A 199 -1.39 13.67 2.77
C GLU A 199 -0.02 14.35 2.85
N PHE A 200 0.63 14.34 4.03
CA PHE A 200 2.00 14.81 4.14
C PHE A 200 2.94 13.96 3.28
N GLY A 201 2.72 12.65 3.20
CA GLY A 201 3.46 11.74 2.32
C GLY A 201 3.44 12.18 0.86
N HIS A 202 2.27 12.57 0.32
CA HIS A 202 2.17 13.13 -1.04
C HIS A 202 2.97 14.42 -1.21
N GLY A 203 2.85 15.36 -0.27
CA GLY A 203 3.60 16.62 -0.30
C GLY A 203 5.12 16.43 -0.21
N LEU A 204 5.58 15.41 0.52
CA LEU A 204 6.99 15.09 0.73
C LEU A 204 7.63 14.34 -0.44
N GLY A 205 6.83 13.72 -1.32
CA GLY A 205 7.32 13.15 -2.58
C GLY A 205 6.66 11.87 -3.06
N PHE A 206 5.70 11.31 -2.32
CA PHE A 206 4.94 10.15 -2.78
C PHE A 206 3.90 10.58 -3.83
N ALA A 207 4.33 11.09 -4.97
CA ALA A 207 3.45 11.53 -6.04
C ALA A 207 4.24 11.66 -7.33
N ASN A 208 3.64 11.19 -8.42
CA ASN A 208 4.12 11.50 -9.76
C ASN A 208 3.55 12.85 -10.23
N PHE A 209 4.23 13.56 -11.13
CA PHE A 209 3.74 14.82 -11.71
C PHE A 209 3.20 14.66 -13.14
N ILE A 210 3.19 13.43 -13.64
CA ILE A 210 2.83 13.10 -15.01
C ILE A 210 1.30 13.06 -15.13
N ASN A 211 0.77 13.58 -16.23
CA ASN A 211 -0.65 13.42 -16.51
C ASN A 211 -0.93 11.96 -16.92
N GLU A 212 -1.58 11.19 -16.07
CA GLU A 212 -1.80 9.75 -16.28
C GLU A 212 -2.80 9.46 -17.41
N THR A 213 -3.64 10.45 -17.75
CA THR A 213 -4.62 10.33 -18.85
C THR A 213 -3.99 10.56 -20.22
N THR A 214 -3.04 11.48 -20.33
CA THR A 214 -2.37 11.81 -21.61
C THR A 214 -0.97 11.23 -21.73
N GLY A 215 -0.39 10.78 -20.61
CA GLY A 215 1.00 10.34 -20.49
C GLY A 215 2.01 11.48 -20.56
N GLN A 216 1.58 12.74 -20.57
CA GLN A 216 2.49 13.88 -20.72
C GLN A 216 3.23 14.19 -19.43
N LEU A 217 4.54 14.44 -19.55
CA LEU A 217 5.36 14.94 -18.44
C LEU A 217 4.88 16.33 -17.99
N PHE A 218 5.01 16.62 -16.69
CA PHE A 218 4.52 17.85 -16.03
C PHE A 218 4.95 19.16 -16.71
N GLY A 219 6.13 19.18 -17.32
CA GLY A 219 6.64 20.37 -17.96
C GLY A 219 8.04 20.22 -18.53
N SER A 220 8.64 21.38 -18.85
CA SER A 220 10.01 21.45 -19.37
C SER A 220 10.92 22.24 -18.44
N GLY A 221 12.14 21.76 -18.25
CA GLY A 221 13.21 22.43 -17.52
C GLY A 221 14.45 22.45 -18.41
N PHE A 222 15.22 23.54 -18.37
CA PHE A 222 16.41 23.72 -19.22
C PHE A 222 16.12 23.56 -20.73
N GLY A 223 14.89 23.86 -21.16
CA GLY A 223 14.46 23.76 -22.57
C GLY A 223 14.09 22.34 -23.03
N LEU A 224 13.98 21.36 -22.13
CA LEU A 224 13.66 19.97 -22.44
C LEU A 224 12.54 19.45 -21.53
N PRO A 225 11.66 18.54 -22.00
CA PRO A 225 10.76 17.79 -21.12
C PRO A 225 11.57 16.95 -20.13
N LEU A 226 11.24 17.02 -18.84
CA LEU A 226 11.97 16.29 -17.81
C LEU A 226 11.04 15.33 -17.07
N PRO A 227 11.50 14.11 -16.74
CA PRO A 227 10.80 13.24 -15.81
C PRO A 227 10.88 13.80 -14.38
N ASP A 228 9.97 13.37 -13.51
CA ASP A 228 10.10 13.54 -12.06
C ASP A 228 10.79 12.35 -11.42
N ILE A 229 11.29 12.53 -10.20
CA ILE A 229 12.04 11.49 -9.48
C ILE A 229 11.20 10.23 -9.24
N TYR A 230 9.92 10.37 -8.93
CA TYR A 230 9.00 9.25 -8.72
C TYR A 230 8.91 8.36 -9.96
N SER A 231 8.78 8.97 -11.14
CA SER A 231 8.71 8.29 -12.44
C SER A 231 9.99 7.55 -12.86
N VAL A 232 11.13 7.85 -12.22
CA VAL A 232 12.39 7.10 -12.41
C VAL A 232 12.26 5.70 -11.80
N PHE A 233 11.45 5.54 -10.76
CA PHE A 233 11.24 4.27 -10.07
C PHE A 233 9.90 3.59 -10.41
N THR A 234 8.91 4.31 -10.95
CA THR A 234 7.70 3.70 -11.50
C THR A 234 8.03 2.82 -12.71
N PHE A 235 7.86 1.51 -12.59
CA PHE A 235 8.22 0.52 -13.61
C PHE A 235 7.02 -0.33 -14.04
N ASP A 236 6.89 -0.58 -15.34
CA ASP A 236 5.85 -1.45 -15.87
C ASP A 236 6.44 -2.79 -16.32
N ASN A 237 6.01 -3.86 -15.68
CA ASN A 237 6.49 -5.22 -15.95
C ASN A 237 6.13 -5.72 -17.35
N THR A 238 5.05 -5.24 -17.95
CA THR A 238 4.64 -5.61 -19.30
C THR A 238 5.53 -4.96 -20.35
N LEU A 239 5.89 -3.69 -20.14
CA LEU A 239 6.73 -2.93 -21.08
C LEU A 239 8.23 -3.10 -20.83
N GLY A 240 8.63 -3.48 -19.61
CA GLY A 240 10.03 -3.58 -19.21
C GLY A 240 10.73 -2.22 -19.16
N LEU A 241 10.00 -1.14 -18.86
CA LEU A 241 10.49 0.23 -18.88
C LEU A 241 10.03 0.98 -17.62
N THR A 242 10.86 1.93 -17.18
CA THR A 242 10.43 2.96 -16.21
C THR A 242 9.61 4.04 -16.90
N TRP A 243 8.74 4.73 -16.18
CA TRP A 243 7.94 5.83 -16.73
C TRP A 243 8.82 6.95 -17.30
N ALA A 244 9.97 7.21 -16.71
CA ALA A 244 10.97 8.15 -17.24
C ALA A 244 11.51 7.78 -18.64
N GLN A 245 11.48 6.50 -19.03
CA GLN A 245 11.94 6.00 -20.33
C GLN A 245 10.82 5.88 -21.38
N MET A 246 9.56 5.95 -20.95
CA MET A 246 8.42 5.73 -21.81
C MET A 246 8.09 6.92 -22.71
N THR A 247 7.38 6.64 -23.80
CA THR A 247 6.61 7.65 -24.55
C THR A 247 5.28 7.94 -23.84
N ASP A 248 4.62 9.05 -24.21
CA ASP A 248 3.30 9.41 -23.67
C ASP A 248 2.28 8.27 -23.83
N ALA A 249 2.21 7.65 -25.01
CA ALA A 249 1.29 6.54 -25.26
C ALA A 249 1.57 5.30 -24.39
N GLN A 250 2.84 5.03 -24.09
CA GLN A 250 3.22 3.93 -23.19
C GLN A 250 2.84 4.23 -21.74
N ARG A 251 2.97 5.48 -21.29
CA ARG A 251 2.50 5.88 -19.95
C ARG A 251 0.99 5.80 -19.82
N VAL A 252 0.22 6.19 -20.84
CA VAL A 252 -1.25 5.99 -20.85
C VAL A 252 -1.63 4.52 -20.72
N PHE A 253 -0.91 3.63 -21.40
CA PHE A 253 -1.12 2.18 -21.24
C PHE A 253 -0.79 1.73 -19.82
N SER A 254 0.37 2.15 -19.30
CA SER A 254 0.85 1.74 -17.98
C SER A 254 -0.04 2.24 -16.84
N ALA A 255 -0.58 3.45 -16.94
CA ALA A 255 -1.43 4.09 -15.92
C ALA A 255 -2.68 3.29 -15.53
N VAL A 256 -3.11 2.37 -16.41
CA VAL A 256 -4.27 1.49 -16.21
C VAL A 256 -3.91 0.00 -16.26
N ASN A 257 -2.61 -0.31 -16.18
CA ASN A 257 -2.09 -1.68 -16.25
C ASN A 257 -2.09 -2.32 -14.85
N THR A 258 -3.28 -2.51 -14.30
CA THR A 258 -3.52 -3.02 -12.94
C THR A 258 -2.69 -4.28 -12.65
N GLY A 259 -1.99 -4.28 -11.52
CA GLY A 259 -1.16 -5.41 -11.07
C GLY A 259 0.21 -5.55 -11.74
N ASN A 260 0.52 -4.75 -12.77
CA ASN A 260 1.79 -4.84 -13.52
C ASN A 260 2.69 -3.61 -13.35
N VAL A 261 2.23 -2.56 -12.69
CA VAL A 261 3.07 -1.41 -12.36
C VAL A 261 3.61 -1.56 -10.95
N VAL A 262 4.92 -1.40 -10.78
CA VAL A 262 5.65 -1.62 -9.53
C VAL A 262 6.62 -0.48 -9.25
N TRP A 263 7.01 -0.33 -7.99
CA TRP A 263 8.11 0.53 -7.57
C TRP A 263 9.44 -0.23 -7.66
N ASN A 264 10.33 0.23 -8.54
CA ASN A 264 11.64 -0.36 -8.82
C ASN A 264 12.77 0.27 -7.98
N GLY A 265 12.48 0.61 -6.74
CA GLY A 265 13.44 1.15 -5.79
C GLY A 265 14.08 0.06 -4.93
N ALA A 266 15.40 0.16 -4.71
CA ALA A 266 16.17 -0.88 -4.03
C ALA A 266 15.84 -0.95 -2.53
N ASN A 267 15.59 0.18 -1.87
CA ASN A 267 15.28 0.22 -0.46
C ASN A 267 13.88 -0.37 -0.20
N VAL A 268 12.87 0.03 -0.98
CA VAL A 268 11.52 -0.56 -0.87
C VAL A 268 11.56 -2.07 -1.10
N THR A 269 12.24 -2.52 -2.15
CA THR A 269 12.35 -3.96 -2.48
C THR A 269 13.02 -4.73 -1.34
N ALA A 270 14.06 -4.16 -0.71
CA ALA A 270 14.73 -4.77 0.43
C ALA A 270 13.85 -4.84 1.68
N GLN A 271 13.03 -3.81 1.93
CA GLN A 271 12.15 -3.76 3.11
C GLN A 271 10.85 -4.55 2.93
N ALA A 272 10.41 -4.81 1.70
CA ALA A 272 9.14 -5.49 1.42
C ALA A 272 8.89 -6.76 2.28
N PRO A 273 9.84 -7.70 2.44
CA PRO A 273 9.62 -8.90 3.26
C PRO A 273 9.43 -8.65 4.76
N ALA A 274 9.85 -7.50 5.29
CA ALA A 274 9.67 -7.13 6.69
C ALA A 274 8.32 -6.45 6.96
N HIS A 275 7.68 -5.91 5.91
CA HIS A 275 6.46 -5.12 6.01
C HIS A 275 5.24 -5.79 5.38
N LEU A 276 5.44 -6.68 4.40
CA LEU A 276 4.37 -7.38 3.71
C LEU A 276 4.29 -8.84 4.16
N SER A 277 3.05 -9.31 4.27
CA SER A 277 2.72 -10.71 4.52
C SER A 277 2.93 -11.53 3.25
N LEU A 278 3.09 -12.84 3.42
CA LEU A 278 3.07 -13.77 2.29
C LEU A 278 1.74 -13.68 1.54
N GLN A 279 1.78 -13.89 0.23
CA GLN A 279 0.62 -13.84 -0.64
C GLN A 279 -0.32 -15.03 -0.36
N PRO A 280 -1.58 -14.80 0.03
CA PRO A 280 -2.58 -15.86 0.09
C PRO A 280 -2.85 -16.43 -1.31
N VAL A 281 -2.95 -17.75 -1.39
CA VAL A 281 -3.20 -18.47 -2.65
C VAL A 281 -4.24 -19.57 -2.49
N LEU A 282 -5.00 -19.78 -3.56
CA LEU A 282 -5.74 -21.00 -3.80
C LEU A 282 -4.85 -21.92 -4.64
N ASN A 283 -4.26 -22.92 -4.00
CA ASN A 283 -3.48 -23.94 -4.69
C ASN A 283 -4.41 -24.99 -5.30
N VAL A 284 -4.48 -25.02 -6.63
CA VAL A 284 -5.22 -26.04 -7.37
C VAL A 284 -4.31 -27.23 -7.61
N LYS A 285 -4.63 -28.37 -6.97
CA LYS A 285 -3.84 -29.61 -7.09
C LYS A 285 -4.29 -30.47 -8.27
N LYS A 286 -5.59 -30.49 -8.55
CA LYS A 286 -6.21 -31.26 -9.64
C LYS A 286 -7.39 -30.47 -10.23
N PRO A 287 -7.69 -30.62 -11.53
CA PRO A 287 -6.94 -31.39 -12.54
C PRO A 287 -5.63 -30.71 -12.96
N LYS A 288 -4.69 -31.47 -13.54
CA LYS A 288 -3.35 -30.96 -13.94
C LYS A 288 -3.42 -29.87 -15.03
N SER A 289 -4.52 -29.79 -15.77
CA SER A 289 -4.79 -28.75 -16.78
C SER A 289 -4.84 -27.33 -16.20
N ILE A 290 -5.26 -27.19 -14.93
CA ILE A 290 -5.36 -25.91 -14.23
C ILE A 290 -4.59 -25.91 -12.90
N ALA A 291 -3.65 -26.85 -12.72
CA ALA A 291 -2.90 -26.94 -11.48
C ALA A 291 -1.93 -25.74 -11.33
N GLY A 292 -1.84 -25.22 -10.11
CA GLY A 292 -1.00 -24.07 -9.78
C GLY A 292 -1.57 -23.20 -8.66
N ASN A 293 -0.85 -22.13 -8.33
CA ASN A 293 -1.26 -21.17 -7.31
C ASN A 293 -2.06 -20.04 -7.97
N PHE A 294 -3.33 -19.91 -7.60
CA PHE A 294 -4.15 -18.77 -7.96
C PHE A 294 -4.07 -17.73 -6.84
N ILE A 295 -3.84 -16.47 -7.21
CA ILE A 295 -3.79 -15.37 -6.25
C ILE A 295 -5.16 -15.24 -5.58
N ALA A 296 -5.16 -15.21 -4.25
CA ALA A 296 -6.38 -15.13 -3.44
C ALA A 296 -6.32 -13.96 -2.46
N GLN A 297 -7.50 -13.50 -2.04
CA GLN A 297 -7.65 -12.50 -0.99
C GLN A 297 -8.61 -13.02 0.08
N PRO A 298 -8.19 -13.10 1.36
CA PRO A 298 -9.08 -13.48 2.45
C PRO A 298 -10.25 -12.51 2.60
N ALA A 299 -11.41 -13.03 2.99
CA ALA A 299 -12.54 -12.19 3.35
C ALA A 299 -12.27 -11.37 4.61
N ALA A 300 -12.88 -10.19 4.71
CA ALA A 300 -12.83 -9.34 5.91
C ALA A 300 -13.71 -9.86 7.07
N PHE A 301 -14.40 -10.98 6.86
CA PHE A 301 -15.32 -11.62 7.80
C PHE A 301 -15.08 -13.13 7.85
N GLY A 302 -15.67 -13.77 8.84
CA GLY A 302 -15.42 -15.18 9.10
C GLY A 302 -14.08 -15.42 9.81
N PRO A 303 -13.74 -16.67 10.09
CA PRO A 303 -12.45 -17.01 10.68
C PRO A 303 -11.33 -16.64 9.71
N ALA A 304 -10.21 -16.20 10.27
CA ALA A 304 -8.97 -16.12 9.53
C ALA A 304 -8.67 -17.47 8.87
N PHE A 305 -7.95 -17.40 7.75
CA PHE A 305 -7.41 -18.59 7.09
C PHE A 305 -6.75 -19.50 8.14
N PRO A 306 -7.09 -20.80 8.20
CA PRO A 306 -6.48 -21.67 9.18
C PRO A 306 -4.98 -21.81 8.87
N GLY A 307 -4.16 -21.01 9.54
CA GLY A 307 -2.73 -21.25 9.69
C GLY A 307 -2.56 -22.33 10.74
N GLY A 308 -2.79 -23.58 10.35
CA GLY A 308 -2.60 -24.75 11.21
C GLY A 308 -1.57 -25.66 10.58
N ASP A 309 -0.57 -26.01 11.41
CA ASP A 309 0.50 -27.01 11.29
C ASP A 309 0.66 -27.74 9.95
N SER A 310 1.92 -27.91 9.53
CA SER A 310 2.32 -28.86 8.49
C SER A 310 1.90 -30.27 8.87
N ASP A 311 0.62 -30.61 8.68
CA ASP A 311 0.14 -31.93 9.03
C ASP A 311 0.73 -32.91 8.03
N SER A 312 1.69 -33.68 8.56
CA SER A 312 2.61 -34.58 7.89
C SER A 312 1.95 -35.85 7.34
N ASP A 313 0.61 -35.89 7.29
CA ASP A 313 -0.16 -37.04 6.85
C ASP A 313 -0.69 -36.88 5.40
N ASP A 314 0.07 -36.19 4.53
CA ASP A 314 -0.14 -36.31 3.08
C ASP A 314 0.44 -37.66 2.57
N SER A 315 -0.28 -38.73 2.87
CA SER A 315 -0.01 -40.06 2.32
C SER A 315 -0.39 -40.19 0.83
N ASP A 316 -0.94 -39.13 0.21
CA ASP A 316 -1.12 -39.05 -1.24
C ASP A 316 0.23 -38.61 -1.85
N SER A 317 1.08 -39.59 -2.13
CA SER A 317 2.40 -39.44 -2.75
C SER A 317 2.34 -39.01 -4.23
N ASP A 318 1.51 -38.02 -4.58
CA ASP A 318 1.65 -37.29 -5.84
C ASP A 318 2.71 -36.21 -5.61
N SER A 319 3.96 -36.62 -5.74
CA SER A 319 5.13 -35.76 -5.80
C SER A 319 5.03 -34.84 -7.02
N ASP A 320 4.42 -33.67 -6.88
CA ASP A 320 4.72 -32.49 -7.68
C ASP A 320 4.99 -31.35 -6.70
N SER A 321 6.05 -30.59 -6.97
CA SER A 321 6.70 -29.62 -6.10
C SER A 321 5.85 -28.37 -5.83
N ASP A 322 4.75 -28.51 -5.10
CA ASP A 322 3.89 -27.43 -4.62
C ASP A 322 4.40 -26.91 -3.27
N VAL A 323 5.26 -25.89 -3.28
CA VAL A 323 5.69 -25.24 -2.04
C VAL A 323 4.61 -24.23 -1.65
N VAL A 324 3.63 -24.68 -0.86
CA VAL A 324 2.64 -23.82 -0.18
C VAL A 324 2.83 -24.02 1.33
N VAL A 325 2.91 -22.94 2.09
CA VAL A 325 3.07 -22.98 3.55
C VAL A 325 1.78 -22.58 4.26
N GLY A 326 1.62 -23.04 5.51
CA GLY A 326 0.43 -22.73 6.32
C GLY A 326 -0.86 -23.28 5.71
N VAL A 327 -0.81 -24.54 5.21
CA VAL A 327 -1.92 -25.13 4.48
C VAL A 327 -3.08 -25.43 5.42
N GLY A 328 -4.15 -24.65 5.31
CA GLY A 328 -5.34 -24.80 6.14
C GLY A 328 -6.36 -25.75 5.52
N LEU A 329 -7.40 -25.18 4.91
CA LEU A 329 -8.52 -25.93 4.35
C LEU A 329 -8.16 -26.58 3.02
N LYS A 330 -8.32 -27.90 2.93
CA LYS A 330 -8.18 -28.68 1.69
C LYS A 330 -9.54 -29.29 1.35
N GLY A 331 -9.91 -29.31 0.08
CA GLY A 331 -11.24 -29.82 -0.27
C GLY A 331 -11.48 -29.98 -1.76
N LYS A 332 -12.63 -30.56 -2.08
CA LYS A 332 -13.18 -30.54 -3.44
C LYS A 332 -14.00 -29.27 -3.61
N ILE A 333 -13.88 -28.64 -4.77
CA ILE A 333 -14.77 -27.54 -5.13
C ILE A 333 -16.08 -28.09 -5.69
N ALA A 334 -17.19 -27.45 -5.32
CA ALA A 334 -18.47 -27.58 -5.99
C ALA A 334 -19.05 -26.19 -6.28
N LEU A 335 -19.67 -26.02 -7.45
CA LEU A 335 -20.41 -24.79 -7.77
C LEU A 335 -21.61 -24.67 -6.82
N ALA A 336 -21.76 -23.52 -6.17
CA ALA A 336 -22.88 -23.22 -5.30
C ALA A 336 -24.07 -22.72 -6.12
N ASP A 337 -24.77 -23.65 -6.76
CA ASP A 337 -26.01 -23.38 -7.49
C ASP A 337 -27.18 -23.18 -6.50
N ASP A 338 -27.84 -22.03 -6.55
CA ASP A 338 -29.04 -21.67 -5.79
C ASP A 338 -30.35 -21.82 -6.59
N GLY A 339 -30.26 -22.27 -7.84
CA GLY A 339 -31.40 -22.56 -8.71
C GLY A 339 -32.10 -21.32 -9.28
N VAL A 340 -31.53 -20.12 -9.15
CA VAL A 340 -32.12 -18.87 -9.62
C VAL A 340 -31.20 -18.15 -10.62
N GLY A 341 -31.77 -17.70 -11.75
CA GLY A 341 -31.00 -16.99 -12.77
C GLY A 341 -29.90 -17.86 -13.36
N ALA A 342 -28.64 -17.42 -13.22
CA ALA A 342 -27.46 -18.20 -13.62
C ALA A 342 -27.06 -19.26 -12.57
N GLY A 343 -27.71 -19.28 -11.40
CA GLY A 343 -27.54 -20.27 -10.33
C GLY A 343 -26.31 -20.05 -9.44
N GLY A 344 -25.18 -19.63 -10.00
CA GLY A 344 -23.91 -19.59 -9.27
C GLY A 344 -23.70 -18.45 -8.29
N ASP A 345 -24.64 -17.51 -8.12
CA ASP A 345 -24.39 -16.31 -7.29
C ASP A 345 -24.65 -16.53 -5.79
N GLY A 346 -25.34 -17.60 -5.40
CA GLY A 346 -25.57 -17.94 -3.98
C GLY A 346 -26.36 -16.87 -3.22
N CYS A 347 -27.18 -16.07 -3.90
CA CYS A 347 -28.02 -15.06 -3.25
C CYS A 347 -29.30 -15.65 -2.67
N GLN A 348 -29.64 -16.89 -3.03
CA GLN A 348 -30.67 -17.70 -2.40
C GLN A 348 -30.07 -18.93 -1.71
N ALA A 349 -30.93 -19.74 -1.09
CA ALA A 349 -30.51 -20.99 -0.47
C ALA A 349 -29.91 -21.93 -1.54
N ILE A 350 -28.72 -22.45 -1.28
CA ILE A 350 -28.01 -23.35 -2.20
C ILE A 350 -28.77 -24.67 -2.32
N VAL A 351 -29.03 -25.09 -3.56
CA VAL A 351 -29.76 -26.35 -3.88
C VAL A 351 -28.84 -27.46 -4.37
N SER A 352 -27.61 -27.11 -4.77
CA SER A 352 -26.56 -28.06 -5.14
C SER A 352 -25.89 -28.70 -3.92
N ASP A 353 -25.21 -29.83 -4.16
CA ASP A 353 -24.49 -30.56 -3.12
C ASP A 353 -23.10 -29.94 -2.86
N VAL A 354 -23.04 -29.07 -1.85
CA VAL A 354 -21.81 -28.44 -1.33
C VAL A 354 -21.43 -28.93 0.07
N ASP A 355 -22.14 -29.91 0.63
CA ASP A 355 -21.91 -30.43 1.99
C ASP A 355 -20.52 -31.08 2.10
N GLY A 356 -19.73 -30.66 3.09
CA GLY A 356 -18.35 -31.11 3.28
C GLY A 356 -17.39 -30.69 2.16
N LYS A 357 -17.75 -29.68 1.36
CA LYS A 357 -16.97 -29.19 0.21
C LYS A 357 -16.67 -27.70 0.33
N ILE A 358 -15.88 -27.19 -0.61
CA ILE A 358 -15.62 -25.77 -0.79
C ILE A 358 -16.57 -25.24 -1.86
N ALA A 359 -17.42 -24.29 -1.48
CA ALA A 359 -18.41 -23.69 -2.37
C ALA A 359 -17.76 -22.63 -3.28
N LEU A 360 -17.86 -22.78 -4.60
CA LEU A 360 -17.51 -21.74 -5.57
C LEU A 360 -18.75 -20.90 -5.90
N ILE A 361 -18.63 -19.58 -5.76
CA ILE A 361 -19.73 -18.62 -5.87
C ILE A 361 -19.31 -17.48 -6.80
N ASP A 362 -20.19 -17.03 -7.68
CA ASP A 362 -19.97 -15.86 -8.54
C ASP A 362 -20.30 -14.55 -7.80
N ARG A 363 -19.45 -13.52 -7.95
CA ARG A 363 -19.72 -12.18 -7.42
C ARG A 363 -20.86 -11.49 -8.19
N GLY A 364 -21.83 -10.94 -7.45
CA GLY A 364 -22.96 -10.20 -8.00
C GLY A 364 -24.24 -10.41 -7.19
N GLY A 365 -25.32 -9.68 -7.47
CA GLY A 365 -26.66 -9.93 -6.91
C GLY A 365 -26.89 -9.54 -5.43
N CYS A 366 -25.97 -9.88 -4.53
CA CYS A 366 -26.09 -9.68 -3.08
C CYS A 366 -24.71 -9.52 -2.41
N ALA A 367 -24.70 -9.18 -1.12
CA ALA A 367 -23.48 -8.98 -0.33
C ALA A 367 -22.68 -10.29 -0.16
N PHE A 368 -21.36 -10.19 -0.02
CA PHE A 368 -20.47 -11.33 0.18
C PHE A 368 -20.83 -12.17 1.41
N THR A 369 -21.22 -11.52 2.51
CA THR A 369 -21.65 -12.22 3.73
C THR A 369 -22.88 -13.09 3.49
N VAL A 370 -23.86 -12.61 2.70
CA VAL A 370 -25.05 -13.39 2.35
C VAL A 370 -24.68 -14.65 1.55
N LYS A 371 -23.79 -14.50 0.56
CA LYS A 371 -23.29 -15.62 -0.26
C LYS A 371 -22.66 -16.71 0.60
N VAL A 372 -21.72 -16.32 1.46
CA VAL A 372 -20.99 -17.26 2.31
C VAL A 372 -21.89 -17.85 3.40
N ALA A 373 -22.82 -17.08 3.96
CA ALA A 373 -23.80 -17.59 4.92
C ALA A 373 -24.72 -18.65 4.30
N ASN A 374 -25.15 -18.47 3.04
CA ASN A 374 -25.95 -19.46 2.31
C ASN A 374 -25.16 -20.74 2.02
N ALA A 375 -23.89 -20.63 1.62
CA ALA A 375 -23.01 -21.78 1.44
C ALA A 375 -22.78 -22.54 2.75
N GLN A 376 -22.52 -21.82 3.85
CA GLN A 376 -22.39 -22.40 5.19
C GLN A 376 -23.67 -23.12 5.61
N ALA A 377 -24.84 -22.52 5.38
CA ALA A 377 -26.13 -23.14 5.71
C ALA A 377 -26.39 -24.44 4.92
N ALA A 378 -25.77 -24.58 3.75
CA ALA A 378 -25.82 -25.79 2.92
C ALA A 378 -24.71 -26.82 3.24
N GLY A 379 -23.91 -26.59 4.29
CA GLY A 379 -22.91 -27.53 4.78
C GLY A 379 -21.50 -27.36 4.18
N ALA A 380 -21.25 -26.28 3.43
CA ALA A 380 -19.91 -26.00 2.94
C ALA A 380 -18.92 -25.77 4.09
N GLU A 381 -17.70 -26.28 3.97
CA GLU A 381 -16.61 -26.08 4.94
C GLU A 381 -15.75 -24.85 4.62
N GLY A 382 -15.91 -24.28 3.43
CA GLY A 382 -15.28 -23.04 3.00
C GLY A 382 -15.95 -22.47 1.74
N ALA A 383 -15.64 -21.23 1.42
CA ALA A 383 -16.18 -20.56 0.24
C ALA A 383 -15.12 -19.83 -0.58
N ILE A 384 -15.28 -19.87 -1.91
CA ILE A 384 -14.49 -19.13 -2.88
C ILE A 384 -15.46 -18.25 -3.64
N VAL A 385 -15.22 -16.93 -3.67
CA VAL A 385 -15.99 -16.01 -4.50
C VAL A 385 -15.16 -15.58 -5.70
N ALA A 386 -15.59 -15.98 -6.90
CA ALA A 386 -15.01 -15.52 -8.15
C ALA A 386 -15.43 -14.07 -8.42
N ASN A 387 -14.46 -13.20 -8.72
CA ASN A 387 -14.75 -11.82 -9.08
C ASN A 387 -15.58 -11.74 -10.38
N ASN A 388 -16.17 -10.57 -10.66
CA ASN A 388 -16.97 -10.34 -11.85
C ASN A 388 -16.44 -9.20 -12.74
N VAL A 389 -15.25 -8.71 -12.42
CA VAL A 389 -14.56 -7.66 -13.17
C VAL A 389 -13.33 -8.28 -13.84
N PRO A 390 -13.29 -8.36 -15.20
CA PRO A 390 -12.12 -8.84 -15.92
C PRO A 390 -10.86 -8.04 -15.54
N GLY A 391 -9.77 -8.74 -15.25
CA GLY A 391 -8.51 -8.14 -14.80
C GLY A 391 -8.60 -7.41 -13.44
N GLY A 392 -9.72 -7.52 -12.72
CA GLY A 392 -9.93 -6.84 -11.44
C GLY A 392 -9.29 -7.51 -10.23
N GLY A 393 -8.47 -8.55 -10.45
CA GLY A 393 -7.86 -9.34 -9.39
C GLY A 393 -8.87 -10.11 -8.53
N PRO A 394 -8.45 -10.62 -7.35
CA PRO A 394 -9.33 -11.28 -6.40
C PRO A 394 -10.57 -10.46 -6.02
N ALA A 395 -11.68 -11.14 -5.72
CA ALA A 395 -12.87 -10.45 -5.22
C ALA A 395 -12.61 -9.80 -3.84
N PRO A 396 -12.83 -8.48 -3.67
CA PRO A 396 -12.59 -7.80 -2.39
C PRO A 396 -13.75 -8.05 -1.42
N MET A 397 -13.71 -9.20 -0.74
CA MET A 397 -14.80 -9.72 0.09
C MET A 397 -14.96 -8.96 1.42
N GLY A 398 -15.51 -7.74 1.35
CA GLY A 398 -15.87 -6.92 2.51
C GLY A 398 -17.20 -7.30 3.16
N GLY A 399 -17.40 -6.86 4.40
CA GLY A 399 -18.63 -7.04 5.18
C GLY A 399 -18.34 -7.45 6.62
N SER A 400 -19.39 -7.54 7.44
CA SER A 400 -19.30 -8.05 8.80
C SER A 400 -20.52 -8.91 9.09
N ASP A 401 -20.28 -10.17 9.44
CA ASP A 401 -21.30 -11.09 9.91
C ASP A 401 -20.64 -12.11 10.86
N PRO A 402 -20.86 -12.01 12.18
CA PRO A 402 -20.22 -12.89 13.16
C PRO A 402 -20.78 -14.32 13.15
N SER A 403 -21.87 -14.60 12.41
CA SER A 403 -22.42 -15.95 12.28
C SER A 403 -21.68 -16.81 11.25
N ILE A 404 -20.85 -16.20 10.41
CA ILE A 404 -20.00 -16.90 9.45
C ILE A 404 -18.78 -17.45 10.19
N VAL A 405 -18.64 -18.78 10.17
CA VAL A 405 -17.60 -19.54 10.87
C VAL A 405 -16.79 -20.43 9.92
N ILE A 406 -16.99 -20.29 8.61
CA ILE A 406 -16.19 -20.96 7.57
C ILE A 406 -15.21 -19.96 6.92
N PRO A 407 -13.96 -20.37 6.63
CA PRO A 407 -13.00 -19.52 5.94
C PRO A 407 -13.45 -19.25 4.49
N SER A 408 -13.16 -18.05 4.00
CA SER A 408 -13.50 -17.69 2.62
C SER A 408 -12.48 -16.78 1.96
N ILE A 409 -12.34 -16.93 0.64
CA ILE A 409 -11.45 -16.13 -0.21
C ILE A 409 -12.13 -15.64 -1.47
N GLY A 410 -11.69 -14.48 -1.93
CA GLY A 410 -11.90 -14.03 -3.29
C GLY A 410 -10.81 -14.55 -4.22
N ILE A 411 -11.17 -14.85 -5.47
CA ILE A 411 -10.24 -15.09 -6.58
C ILE A 411 -10.65 -14.25 -7.79
N SER A 412 -9.80 -14.19 -8.82
CA SER A 412 -10.10 -13.46 -10.05
C SER A 412 -11.30 -14.05 -10.81
N LEU A 413 -11.85 -13.28 -11.75
CA LEU A 413 -12.90 -13.78 -12.64
C LEU A 413 -12.34 -14.93 -13.50
N GLU A 414 -11.12 -14.75 -14.01
CA GLU A 414 -10.45 -15.66 -14.92
C GLU A 414 -10.16 -17.01 -14.26
N ASP A 415 -9.67 -17.00 -13.02
CA ASP A 415 -9.43 -18.21 -12.22
C ASP A 415 -10.74 -18.92 -11.88
N GLY A 416 -11.77 -18.14 -11.54
CA GLY A 416 -13.12 -18.67 -11.28
C GLY A 416 -13.72 -19.35 -12.52
N ASP A 417 -13.58 -18.74 -13.69
CA ASP A 417 -14.04 -19.29 -14.96
C ASP A 417 -13.26 -20.55 -15.37
N ALA A 418 -11.95 -20.59 -15.12
CA ALA A 418 -11.13 -21.79 -15.34
C ALA A 418 -11.61 -22.97 -14.47
N ILE A 419 -11.89 -22.74 -13.19
CA ILE A 419 -12.44 -23.77 -12.29
C ILE A 419 -13.83 -24.21 -12.76
N LYS A 420 -14.71 -23.27 -13.10
CA LYS A 420 -16.06 -23.59 -13.60
C LYS A 420 -16.02 -24.43 -14.88
N ALA A 421 -15.08 -24.17 -15.79
CA ALA A 421 -14.92 -24.95 -17.02
C ALA A 421 -14.59 -26.43 -16.73
N GLU A 422 -13.69 -26.70 -15.78
CA GLU A 422 -13.34 -28.06 -15.36
C GLU A 422 -14.53 -28.76 -14.68
N LEU A 423 -15.24 -28.06 -13.79
CA LEU A 423 -16.45 -28.60 -13.16
C LEU A 423 -17.54 -28.94 -14.19
N ALA A 424 -17.73 -28.09 -15.20
CA ALA A 424 -18.68 -28.32 -16.30
C ALA A 424 -18.27 -29.50 -17.20
N ALA A 425 -16.96 -29.78 -17.32
CA ALA A 425 -16.43 -30.96 -17.99
C ALA A 425 -16.58 -32.26 -17.16
N GLY A 426 -17.03 -32.17 -15.91
CA GLY A 426 -17.19 -33.29 -14.99
C GLY A 426 -15.89 -33.67 -14.26
N GLU A 427 -14.85 -32.84 -14.35
CA GLU A 427 -13.60 -33.04 -13.64
C GLU A 427 -13.75 -32.73 -12.15
N LYS A 428 -12.89 -33.37 -11.34
CA LYS A 428 -12.86 -33.14 -9.90
C LYS A 428 -11.77 -32.14 -9.56
N VAL A 429 -12.17 -30.92 -9.23
CA VAL A 429 -11.23 -29.89 -8.80
C VAL A 429 -10.91 -30.06 -7.31
N LYS A 430 -9.64 -30.32 -6.99
CA LYS A 430 -9.13 -30.40 -5.61
C LYS A 430 -8.23 -29.21 -5.34
N VAL A 431 -8.43 -28.56 -4.20
CA VAL A 431 -7.69 -27.35 -3.84
C VAL A 431 -7.20 -27.39 -2.40
N ALA A 432 -6.23 -26.52 -2.12
CA ALA A 432 -5.74 -26.21 -0.80
C ALA A 432 -5.61 -24.70 -0.63
N PHE A 433 -6.04 -24.22 0.52
CA PHE A 433 -5.89 -22.84 0.96
C PHE A 433 -4.53 -22.71 1.65
N GLY A 434 -3.69 -21.75 1.24
CA GLY A 434 -2.43 -21.48 1.93
C GLY A 434 -1.75 -20.20 1.47
N PHE A 435 -0.44 -20.13 1.70
CA PHE A 435 0.40 -18.99 1.33
C PHE A 435 1.54 -19.44 0.44
N ASP A 436 1.89 -18.60 -0.54
CA ASP A 436 3.08 -18.80 -1.36
C ASP A 436 4.29 -18.17 -0.65
N PRO A 437 5.30 -18.95 -0.22
CA PRO A 437 6.46 -18.42 0.51
C PRO A 437 7.42 -17.63 -0.38
N LEU A 438 7.21 -17.63 -1.70
CA LEU A 438 8.04 -16.90 -2.66
C LEU A 438 7.38 -15.58 -3.10
N LEU A 439 6.14 -15.32 -2.70
CA LEU A 439 5.40 -14.12 -3.08
C LEU A 439 4.94 -13.34 -1.86
N LEU A 440 5.02 -12.02 -1.95
CA LEU A 440 4.48 -11.09 -0.95
C LEU A 440 3.16 -10.51 -1.47
N ALA A 441 2.19 -10.35 -0.58
CA ALA A 441 0.94 -9.66 -0.88
C ALA A 441 1.23 -8.21 -1.26
N GLY A 442 0.82 -7.78 -2.45
CA GLY A 442 1.12 -6.45 -2.97
C GLY A 442 2.48 -6.31 -3.66
N ALA A 443 3.22 -7.40 -3.91
CA ALA A 443 4.45 -7.36 -4.69
C ALA A 443 4.38 -8.26 -5.93
N ASP A 444 5.35 -8.09 -6.83
CA ASP A 444 5.61 -9.03 -7.91
C ASP A 444 6.58 -10.15 -7.48
N ALA A 445 6.89 -11.06 -8.41
CA ALA A 445 7.78 -12.19 -8.16
C ALA A 445 9.25 -11.80 -7.87
N SER A 446 9.64 -10.55 -8.13
CA SER A 446 10.96 -10.01 -7.79
C SER A 446 10.97 -9.29 -6.44
N GLY A 447 9.83 -9.23 -5.75
CA GLY A 447 9.66 -8.48 -4.50
C GLY A 447 9.45 -6.97 -4.70
N GLN A 448 9.23 -6.52 -5.93
CA GLN A 448 8.93 -5.12 -6.20
C GLN A 448 7.47 -4.83 -5.87
N VAL A 449 7.24 -3.79 -5.07
CA VAL A 449 5.92 -3.49 -4.51
C VAL A 449 5.06 -2.81 -5.57
N LYS A 450 3.83 -3.28 -5.75
CA LYS A 450 2.90 -2.82 -6.78
C LYS A 450 2.38 -1.41 -6.46
N LEU A 451 2.20 -0.63 -7.52
CA LEU A 451 1.56 0.68 -7.49
C LEU A 451 0.12 0.56 -7.98
N TYR A 452 -0.76 1.37 -7.40
CA TYR A 452 -2.18 1.39 -7.73
C TYR A 452 -2.42 1.94 -9.14
N ALA A 453 -2.60 1.06 -10.12
CA ALA A 453 -2.84 1.41 -11.52
C ALA A 453 -4.25 0.99 -11.97
N PRO A 454 -5.33 1.57 -11.40
CA PRO A 454 -6.70 1.15 -11.70
C PRO A 454 -7.10 1.45 -13.14
N ASN A 455 -8.06 0.71 -13.66
CA ASN A 455 -8.72 0.99 -14.94
C ASN A 455 -10.21 1.33 -14.73
N PRO A 456 -10.67 2.53 -15.08
CA PRO A 456 -9.93 3.66 -15.67
C PRO A 456 -9.04 4.38 -14.64
N VAL A 457 -8.21 5.31 -15.14
CA VAL A 457 -7.44 6.26 -14.31
C VAL A 457 -8.35 6.93 -13.29
N GLN A 458 -7.89 6.99 -12.04
CA GLN A 458 -8.53 7.73 -10.95
C GLN A 458 -7.67 8.96 -10.66
N PRO A 459 -8.12 10.18 -11.02
CA PRO A 459 -7.35 11.40 -10.82
C PRO A 459 -6.95 11.58 -9.35
N GLY A 460 -5.65 11.83 -9.12
CA GLY A 460 -5.08 11.97 -7.78
C GLY A 460 -4.74 10.64 -7.09
N SER A 461 -5.16 9.49 -7.64
CA SER A 461 -4.91 8.18 -7.04
C SER A 461 -4.02 7.27 -7.88
N SER A 462 -4.25 7.19 -9.19
CA SER A 462 -3.47 6.33 -10.07
C SER A 462 -1.97 6.62 -9.95
N ILE A 463 -1.17 5.58 -9.77
CA ILE A 463 0.30 5.56 -9.76
C ILE A 463 0.95 6.24 -8.54
N SER A 464 0.27 7.17 -7.90
CA SER A 464 0.70 7.85 -6.67
C SER A 464 0.29 7.12 -5.38
N HIS A 465 -0.03 5.82 -5.44
CA HIS A 465 -0.36 5.01 -4.27
C HIS A 465 0.22 3.60 -4.37
N TRP A 466 0.44 2.96 -3.22
CA TRP A 466 0.59 1.51 -3.16
C TRP A 466 -0.69 0.81 -3.62
N ASP A 467 -0.52 -0.35 -4.26
CA ASP A 467 -1.66 -1.14 -4.70
C ASP A 467 -2.42 -1.75 -3.50
N VAL A 468 -3.74 -1.76 -3.59
CA VAL A 468 -4.66 -2.28 -2.55
C VAL A 468 -4.58 -3.80 -2.35
N SER A 469 -3.72 -4.51 -3.09
CA SER A 469 -3.39 -5.91 -2.83
C SER A 469 -2.32 -6.12 -1.76
N ALA A 470 -1.71 -5.04 -1.25
CA ALA A 470 -0.79 -5.12 -0.12
C ALA A 470 -1.47 -5.65 1.13
N THR A 471 -0.74 -6.41 1.94
CA THR A 471 -1.23 -6.87 3.25
C THR A 471 -0.07 -6.93 4.23
N PRO A 472 -0.17 -6.30 5.42
CA PRO A 472 -1.24 -5.38 5.85
C PRO A 472 -1.39 -4.17 4.93
N ASN A 473 -2.51 -3.46 5.04
CA ASN A 473 -2.73 -2.24 4.26
C ASN A 473 -1.66 -1.20 4.60
N LEU A 474 -1.12 -0.54 3.59
CA LEU A 474 -0.06 0.45 3.71
C LEU A 474 -0.64 1.88 3.83
N LEU A 475 0.11 2.77 4.47
CA LEU A 475 -0.21 4.18 4.72
C LEU A 475 -0.56 4.91 3.43
N MET A 476 0.22 4.70 2.37
CA MET A 476 0.06 5.37 1.07
C MET A 476 -0.81 4.57 0.09
N GLU A 477 -1.79 3.80 0.59
CA GLU A 477 -2.89 3.25 -0.23
C GLU A 477 -3.99 4.30 -0.49
N PRO A 478 -4.76 4.20 -1.59
CA PRO A 478 -5.75 5.23 -1.98
C PRO A 478 -6.95 5.34 -1.05
N PHE A 479 -7.08 4.46 -0.05
CA PHE A 479 -8.20 4.43 0.88
C PHE A 479 -7.71 4.29 2.32
N ASN A 480 -8.20 5.15 3.21
CA ASN A 480 -7.96 4.98 4.63
C ASN A 480 -8.67 3.72 5.14
N THR A 481 -7.95 2.88 5.88
CA THR A 481 -8.49 1.67 6.50
C THR A 481 -8.25 1.67 8.01
N PRO A 482 -9.12 1.01 8.81
CA PRO A 482 -8.93 0.93 10.26
C PRO A 482 -7.66 0.19 10.70
N THR A 483 -6.99 -0.54 9.79
CA THR A 483 -5.77 -1.29 10.09
C THR A 483 -4.51 -0.44 10.01
N ILE A 484 -4.56 0.74 9.38
CA ILE A 484 -3.43 1.67 9.31
C ILE A 484 -3.23 2.30 10.70
N ARG A 485 -1.99 2.26 11.19
CA ARG A 485 -1.58 2.80 12.51
C ARG A 485 -0.41 3.78 12.32
N ALA A 486 -0.66 4.91 11.67
CA ALA A 486 0.37 5.85 11.24
C ALA A 486 1.20 6.48 12.39
N SER A 487 0.68 6.48 13.62
CA SER A 487 1.39 6.89 14.84
C SER A 487 2.47 5.90 15.28
N GLU A 488 2.41 4.66 14.81
CA GLU A 488 3.29 3.57 15.24
C GLU A 488 4.20 3.08 14.10
N ASN A 489 3.70 3.10 12.86
CA ASN A 489 4.39 2.52 11.71
C ASN A 489 4.09 3.31 10.43
N LEU A 490 5.15 3.70 9.72
CA LEU A 490 5.08 4.36 8.41
C LEU A 490 5.36 3.41 7.25
N ASP A 491 5.42 2.10 7.53
CA ASP A 491 5.62 1.02 6.58
C ASP A 491 6.83 1.19 5.63
N LEU A 492 6.62 0.97 4.33
CA LEU A 492 7.57 1.09 3.25
C LEU A 492 7.78 2.55 2.82
N THR A 493 6.96 3.48 3.30
CA THR A 493 7.00 4.89 2.87
C THR A 493 8.36 5.55 3.13
N PRO A 494 9.03 5.39 4.29
CA PRO A 494 10.40 5.88 4.48
C PRO A 494 11.43 5.25 3.52
N ALA A 495 11.24 3.99 3.11
CA ALA A 495 12.11 3.34 2.15
C ALA A 495 11.95 3.92 0.74
N LEU A 496 10.72 4.27 0.35
CA LEU A 496 10.46 4.97 -0.90
C LEU A 496 11.15 6.35 -0.88
N PHE A 497 11.04 7.09 0.20
CA PHE A 497 11.71 8.39 0.33
C PHE A 497 13.23 8.27 0.24
N LEU A 498 13.84 7.22 0.80
CA LEU A 498 15.27 6.95 0.58
C LEU A 498 15.61 6.67 -0.89
N ASP A 499 14.76 5.94 -1.61
CA ASP A 499 14.96 5.69 -3.05
C ASP A 499 14.95 7.00 -3.85
N GLU A 500 14.07 7.95 -3.51
CA GLU A 500 13.96 9.25 -4.17
C GLU A 500 15.09 10.24 -3.82
N GLY A 501 15.81 10.01 -2.72
CA GLY A 501 16.95 10.81 -2.31
C GLY A 501 16.79 11.57 -0.98
N TRP A 502 15.72 11.32 -0.22
CA TRP A 502 15.70 11.72 1.19
C TRP A 502 16.80 10.98 1.96
N MET A 503 17.16 11.54 3.12
CA MET A 503 17.93 10.83 4.14
C MET A 503 17.05 10.66 5.37
N LEU A 504 17.20 9.53 6.05
CA LEU A 504 16.49 9.27 7.30
C LEU A 504 17.38 9.62 8.50
N VAL A 505 16.77 10.13 9.56
CA VAL A 505 17.44 10.38 10.85
C VAL A 505 18.02 9.09 11.41
N ASN A 506 17.24 8.01 11.33
CA ASN A 506 17.64 6.65 11.69
C ASN A 506 17.65 5.78 10.43
N PRO A 507 18.73 5.03 10.17
CA PRO A 507 18.74 4.06 9.07
C PRO A 507 17.61 3.04 9.21
N LEU A 508 17.10 2.56 8.07
CA LEU A 508 16.15 1.46 8.07
C LEU A 508 16.74 0.22 8.75
N PRO A 509 15.90 -0.60 9.41
CA PRO A 509 16.33 -1.90 9.90
C PRO A 509 16.95 -2.73 8.77
N ALA A 510 17.95 -3.54 9.11
CA ALA A 510 18.48 -4.50 8.14
C ALA A 510 17.34 -5.45 7.70
N PRO A 511 17.22 -5.74 6.41
CA PRO A 511 16.20 -6.67 5.94
C PRO A 511 16.43 -8.06 6.56
N PRO A 512 15.36 -8.82 6.82
CA PRO A 512 15.49 -10.17 7.36
C PRO A 512 16.35 -11.03 6.42
N PRO A 513 17.17 -11.94 6.96
CA PRO A 513 17.98 -12.82 6.12
C PRO A 513 17.06 -13.68 5.24
N PRO A 514 17.40 -13.88 3.95
CA PRO A 514 16.56 -14.69 3.07
C PRO A 514 16.46 -16.13 3.61
N GLY A 515 15.25 -16.56 3.98
CA GLY A 515 14.94 -17.98 4.24
C GLY A 515 15.05 -18.50 5.68
N GLY A 516 15.01 -17.66 6.71
CA GLY A 516 14.98 -18.12 8.10
C GLY A 516 13.57 -18.48 8.59
N GLY A 517 13.09 -19.68 8.27
CA GLY A 517 11.95 -20.25 9.00
C GLY A 517 12.28 -20.27 10.50
N GLY A 518 11.42 -19.65 11.30
CA GLY A 518 11.57 -19.59 12.75
C GLY A 518 11.54 -20.99 13.36
N GLY A 519 12.72 -21.58 13.50
CA GLY A 519 12.96 -22.65 14.46
C GLY A 519 13.64 -22.02 15.66
N ASP A 520 12.87 -21.82 16.74
CA ASP A 520 13.45 -21.64 18.06
C ASP A 520 14.39 -22.82 18.31
N SER A 521 15.68 -22.53 18.39
CA SER A 521 16.62 -23.46 19.02
C SER A 521 16.71 -23.04 20.47
N ASP A 522 15.76 -23.53 21.26
CA ASP A 522 15.98 -23.77 22.68
C ASP A 522 17.19 -24.71 22.76
N SER A 523 18.36 -24.13 23.03
CA SER A 523 19.52 -24.90 23.44
C SER A 523 19.27 -25.37 24.87
N ASP A 524 18.62 -26.53 25.00
CA ASP A 524 18.72 -27.36 26.20
C ASP A 524 20.20 -27.67 26.45
N SER A 525 20.76 -26.98 27.43
CA SER A 525 22.05 -27.32 28.02
C SER A 525 21.83 -28.45 29.02
N ASP A 526 22.09 -29.68 28.61
CA ASP A 526 22.33 -30.80 29.53
C ASP A 526 23.71 -31.42 29.27
N SER A 527 24.42 -31.66 30.38
CA SER A 527 25.67 -32.42 30.61
C SER A 527 27.02 -31.81 30.20
N ASP A 528 27.71 -31.19 31.19
CA ASP A 528 28.76 -31.86 31.99
C ASP A 528 29.00 -31.14 33.33
#